data_AF-A0A3C0XMZ7-F1
#
_entry.id   AF-A0A3C0XMZ7-F1
#
_cell.length_a   1.000
_cell.length_b   1.000
_cell.length_c   1.000
_cell.angle_alpha   90.00
_cell.angle_beta   90.00
_cell.angle_gamma   90.00
#
_symmetry.space_group_name_H-M   'P 1'
#
loop_
_entity.id
_entity.type
_entity.pdbx_description
1 polymer ?
#
loop_
_entity_poly.entity_id
_entity_poly.type
_entity_poly.pdbx_seq_one_letter_code
_entity_poly.pdbx_strand_id
1 'polypeptide(L)' 'MLPTSLEADPTWRWLDTFDWYTPRFQWKHAVTEVVSWFEDAGFSGLRIGEFPVSVSGRKPTRVA' A
#
# COMPACT_ATOMS: atom_id res chain seq x y z
N MET A 1 1.30 -21.92 -19.76
CA MET A 1 0.78 -20.72 -19.07
C MET A 1 1.57 -19.52 -19.53
N LEU A 2 0.91 -18.39 -19.82
CA LEU A 2 1.59 -17.12 -20.06
C LEU A 2 1.91 -16.46 -18.70
N PRO A 3 2.96 -15.61 -18.60
CA PRO A 3 3.27 -14.87 -17.39
C PRO A 3 2.34 -13.65 -17.27
N THR A 4 1.07 -13.91 -16.95
CA THR A 4 0.01 -12.91 -16.81
C THR A 4 -0.62 -13.01 -15.42
N SER A 5 -1.21 -11.92 -14.91
CA SER A 5 -1.96 -11.94 -13.65
C SER A 5 -3.04 -13.04 -13.65
N LEU A 6 -3.34 -13.61 -12.48
CA LEU A 6 -4.39 -14.62 -12.29
C LEU A 6 -5.71 -14.02 -11.79
N GLU A 7 -5.82 -12.70 -11.77
CA GLU A 7 -7.03 -12.00 -11.36
C GLU A 7 -8.25 -12.44 -12.19
N ALA A 8 -9.39 -12.63 -11.52
CA ALA A 8 -10.60 -13.16 -12.12
C ALA A 8 -11.26 -12.13 -13.04
N ASP A 9 -11.28 -10.87 -12.61
CA ASP A 9 -11.77 -9.77 -13.43
C ASP A 9 -10.82 -9.51 -14.61
N PRO A 10 -11.31 -9.58 -15.86
CA PRO A 10 -10.47 -9.43 -17.05
C PRO A 10 -9.87 -8.04 -17.19
N THR A 11 -10.53 -7.00 -16.69
CA THR A 11 -10.05 -5.62 -16.70
C THR A 11 -8.86 -5.49 -15.75
N TRP A 12 -9.01 -5.96 -14.51
CA TRP A 12 -7.93 -5.94 -13.53
C TRP A 12 -6.76 -6.82 -13.93
N ARG A 13 -7.01 -8.01 -14.48
CA ARG A 13 -5.94 -8.89 -14.99
C ARG A 13 -5.10 -8.22 -16.06
N TRP A 14 -5.74 -7.46 -16.95
CA TRP A 14 -5.04 -6.69 -17.98
C TRP A 14 -4.19 -5.58 -17.36
N LEU A 15 -4.78 -4.75 -16.50
CA LEU A 15 -4.09 -3.64 -15.83
C LEU A 15 -2.88 -4.13 -15.04
N ASP A 16 -3.06 -5.12 -14.15
CA ASP A 16 -1.98 -5.71 -13.37
C ASP A 16 -0.84 -6.18 -14.27
N THR A 17 -1.16 -6.97 -15.30
CA THR A 17 -0.15 -7.56 -16.18
C THR A 17 0.71 -6.47 -16.82
N PHE A 18 0.11 -5.40 -17.34
CA PHE A 18 0.86 -4.33 -18.01
C PHE A 18 1.51 -3.31 -17.07
N ASP A 19 0.95 -3.12 -15.87
CA ASP A 19 1.62 -2.36 -14.80
C ASP A 19 2.97 -2.99 -14.45
N TRP A 20 3.05 -4.33 -14.43
CA TRP A 20 4.32 -5.05 -14.23
C TRP A 20 5.32 -4.90 -15.38
N TYR A 21 4.89 -4.58 -16.61
CA TYR A 21 5.77 -4.37 -17.77
C TYR A 21 6.32 -2.95 -17.89
N THR A 22 5.96 -2.04 -16.99
CA THR A 22 6.37 -0.63 -17.05
C THR A 22 7.35 -0.28 -15.90
N PRO A 23 8.55 -0.88 -15.84
CA PRO A 23 9.44 -0.78 -14.69
C PRO A 23 9.93 0.64 -14.41
N ARG A 24 9.98 1.51 -15.43
CA ARG A 24 10.38 2.91 -15.26
C ARG A 24 9.41 3.70 -14.39
N PHE A 25 8.13 3.34 -14.41
CA PHE A 25 7.08 4.06 -13.68
C PHE A 25 6.55 3.27 -12.49
N GLN A 26 7.08 2.07 -12.24
CA GLN A 26 6.72 1.29 -11.07
C GLN A 26 7.28 1.95 -9.81
N TRP A 27 6.40 2.32 -8.90
CA TRP A 27 6.75 2.85 -7.58
C TRP A 27 6.22 1.93 -6.49
N LYS A 28 7.01 1.76 -5.43
CA LYS A 28 6.61 1.06 -4.21
C LYS A 28 6.96 1.95 -3.03
N HIS A 29 6.00 2.12 -2.12
CA HIS A 29 6.24 2.92 -0.93
C HIS A 29 7.24 2.25 0.00
N ALA A 30 8.05 3.09 0.66
CA ALA A 30 8.89 2.64 1.75
C ALA A 30 8.06 2.56 3.04
N VAL A 31 8.38 1.62 3.93
CA VAL A 31 7.72 1.55 5.25
C VAL A 31 7.84 2.87 6.01
N THR A 32 9.00 3.53 5.93
CA THR A 32 9.26 4.81 6.59
C THR A 32 8.39 5.94 6.04
N GLU A 33 8.09 5.93 4.74
CA GLU A 33 7.18 6.89 4.09
C GLU A 33 5.76 6.74 4.64
N VAL A 34 5.25 5.50 4.69
CA VAL A 34 3.91 5.22 5.21
C VAL A 34 3.81 5.54 6.70
N VAL A 35 4.85 5.23 7.49
CA VAL A 35 4.91 5.59 8.92
C VAL A 35 4.87 7.11 9.10
N SER A 36 5.66 7.86 8.33
CA SER A 36 5.66 9.33 8.38
C SER A 36 4.27 9.91 8.15
N TRP A 37 3.49 9.38 7.19
CA TRP A 37 2.13 9.87 6.94
C TRP A 37 1.20 9.70 8.14
N PHE A 38 1.35 8.60 8.89
CA PHE A 38 0.56 8.37 10.11
C PHE A 38 0.96 9.36 11.22
N GLU A 39 2.26 9.60 11.39
CA GLU A 39 2.79 10.58 12.34
C GLU A 39 2.30 11.99 11.99
N ASP A 40 2.43 12.41 10.73
CA ASP A 40 1.97 13.71 10.22
C ASP A 40 0.45 13.90 10.36
N ALA A 41 -0.32 12.82 10.24
CA ALA A 41 -1.76 12.82 10.44
C ALA A 41 -2.19 12.73 11.94
N GLY A 42 -1.23 12.77 12.86
CA GLY A 42 -1.47 12.78 14.31
C GLY A 42 -1.92 11.43 14.89
N PHE A 43 -1.59 10.32 14.22
CA PHE A 43 -1.82 8.99 14.79
C PHE A 43 -0.75 8.66 15.82
N SER A 44 -1.15 7.82 16.78
CA SER A 44 -0.28 7.31 17.84
C SER A 44 -0.40 5.79 17.94
N GLY A 45 0.55 5.15 18.64
CA GLY A 45 0.55 3.70 18.84
C GLY A 45 0.70 2.93 17.53
N LEU A 46 1.59 3.40 16.66
CA LEU A 46 1.80 2.83 15.32
C LEU A 46 2.32 1.40 15.40
N ARG A 47 1.81 0.54 14.53
CA ARG A 47 2.28 -0.85 14.35
C ARG A 47 2.39 -1.16 12.88
N ILE A 48 3.53 -1.70 12.48
CA ILE A 48 3.75 -2.31 11.17
C ILE A 48 3.25 -3.75 11.26
N GLY A 49 2.44 -4.16 10.28
CA GLY A 49 1.89 -5.50 10.15
C GLY A 49 2.86 -6.47 9.49
N GLU A 50 2.33 -7.59 9.01
CA GLU A 50 3.11 -8.63 8.32
C GLU A 50 3.81 -8.11 7.05
N PHE A 51 3.17 -7.18 6.35
CA PHE A 51 3.72 -6.55 5.15
C PHE A 51 4.29 -5.16 5.47
N PRO A 52 5.45 -4.78 4.91
CA PRO A 52 6.13 -3.51 5.26
C PRO A 52 5.29 -2.25 5.12
N VAL A 53 4.34 -2.20 4.18
CA VAL A 53 3.45 -1.04 3.96
C VAL A 53 2.09 -1.17 4.64
N SER A 54 1.90 -2.21 5.45
CA SER A 54 0.70 -2.40 6.28
C SER A 54 0.93 -1.70 7.62
N VAL A 55 0.51 -0.45 7.76
CA VAL A 55 0.66 0.34 9.00
C VAL A 55 -0.71 0.60 9.62
N SER A 56 -0.79 0.48 10.94
CA SER A 56 -1.99 0.79 11.72
C SER A 56 -1.66 1.73 12.87
N GLY A 57 -2.61 2.56 13.29
CA GLY A 57 -2.45 3.52 14.39
C GLY A 57 -3.80 3.95 14.95
N ARG A 58 -3.80 4.72 16.03
CA ARG A 58 -5.01 5.29 16.64
C ARG A 58 -4.96 6.81 16.61
N LYS A 59 -6.06 7.45 16.15
CA LYS A 59 -6.26 8.88 16.34
C LYS A 59 -6.72 9.16 17.77
N PRO A 60 -6.30 10.28 18.38
CA PRO A 60 -6.91 10.75 19.61
C PRO A 60 -8.40 10.97 19.37
N THR A 61 -9.25 10.35 20.21
CA THR A 61 -10.67 10.71 20.24
C THR A 61 -10.76 12.16 20.70
N ARG A 62 -11.34 13.04 19.87
CA ARG A 62 -11.68 14.39 20.33
C ARG A 62 -12.67 14.24 21.48
N VAL A 63 -12.24 14.58 22.69
CA VAL A 63 -13.17 14.81 23.80
C VAL A 63 -13.83 16.16 23.49
N ALA A 64 -15.14 16.15 23.33
CA ALA A 64 -15.96 17.33 23.05
C ALA A 64 -16.02 18.28 24.24
#